data_AF-A0A8C2I6J4-F1
#
_entry.id   AF-A0A8C2I6J4-F1
#
_cell.length_a   1.000
_cell.length_b   1.000
_cell.length_c   1.000
_cell.angle_alpha   90.00
_cell.angle_beta   90.00
_cell.angle_gamma   90.00
#
_symmetry.space_group_name_H-M   'P 1'
#
loop_
_entity.id
_entity.type
_entity.pdbx_description
1 polymer ?
#
loop_
_entity_poly.entity_id
_entity_poly.type
_entity_poly.pdbx_seq_one_letter_code
_entity_poly.pdbx_strand_id
1 'polypeptide(L)'
;MTVFVVALLSVLMGFSVSVSDGFKPVDCSDVYKSGRILSGIYSIYPAGDIPVWVYCEMISGGKYEDNGAWTVIQRRMDGSVNFYRPWDQYKRGFGNVEGEYWLGKISQRVCVCVDVHVQCLVERVLHVCV
;
A
#
# COMPACT_ATOMS: atom_id res chain seq x y z
N MET A 1 -8.93 -42.24 -7.04
CA MET A 1 -8.28 -42.72 -8.28
C MET A 1 -7.77 -41.59 -9.18
N THR A 2 -8.38 -40.39 -9.16
CA THR A 2 -7.96 -39.24 -9.99
C THR A 2 -6.79 -38.43 -9.42
N VAL A 3 -6.65 -38.30 -8.10
CA VAL A 3 -5.61 -37.48 -7.45
C VAL A 3 -4.19 -38.04 -7.65
N PHE A 4 -4.01 -39.36 -7.56
CA PHE A 4 -2.71 -40.02 -7.76
C PHE A 4 -2.22 -39.94 -9.21
N VAL A 5 -3.12 -39.89 -10.18
CA VAL A 5 -2.79 -39.79 -11.62
C VAL A 5 -2.30 -38.37 -11.95
N VAL A 6 -2.90 -37.34 -11.36
CA VAL A 6 -2.46 -35.95 -11.53
C VAL A 6 -1.08 -35.73 -10.91
N ALA A 7 -0.82 -36.30 -9.73
CA ALA A 7 0.48 -36.21 -9.07
C ALA A 7 1.61 -36.87 -9.90
N LEU A 8 1.35 -38.04 -10.50
CA LEU A 8 2.33 -38.73 -11.34
C LEU A 8 2.59 -38.01 -12.67
N LEU A 9 1.55 -37.41 -13.27
CA LEU A 9 1.71 -36.57 -14.47
C LEU A 9 2.48 -35.27 -14.18
N SER A 10 2.28 -34.66 -13.01
CA SER A 10 3.05 -33.49 -12.56
C SER A 10 4.50 -33.78 -12.18
N VAL A 11 4.88 -35.05 -11.99
CA VAL A 11 6.28 -35.47 -11.78
C VAL A 11 7.00 -35.74 -13.10
N LEU A 12 6.26 -36.16 -14.13
CA LEU A 12 6.81 -36.47 -15.47
C LEU A 12 6.96 -35.23 -16.35
N MET A 13 6.06 -34.25 -16.22
CA MET A 13 6.28 -32.89 -16.72
C MET A 13 6.72 -32.10 -15.51
N GLY A 14 7.96 -31.62 -15.45
CA GLY A 14 8.54 -30.87 -14.31
C GLY A 14 7.88 -29.53 -13.99
N PHE A 15 6.55 -29.46 -14.00
CA PHE A 15 5.73 -28.37 -13.56
C PHE A 15 5.63 -28.46 -12.04
N SER A 16 6.53 -27.75 -11.36
CA SER A 16 6.25 -27.28 -10.02
C SER A 16 4.93 -26.50 -10.07
N VAL A 17 3.86 -27.08 -9.50
CA VAL A 17 2.66 -26.32 -9.13
C VAL A 17 3.14 -25.33 -8.08
N SER A 18 3.52 -24.14 -8.53
CA SER A 18 3.73 -23.00 -7.66
C SER A 18 2.37 -22.69 -7.07
N VAL A 19 2.09 -23.20 -5.87
CA VAL A 19 1.05 -22.63 -5.02
C VAL A 19 1.46 -21.17 -4.88
N SER A 20 0.79 -20.27 -5.59
CA SER A 20 0.91 -18.84 -5.32
C SER A 20 0.28 -18.66 -3.95
N ASP A 21 1.11 -18.83 -2.92
CA ASP A 21 0.83 -18.40 -1.57
C ASP A 21 0.26 -16.99 -1.68
N GLY A 22 -0.91 -16.78 -1.07
CA GLY A 22 -1.73 -15.61 -1.32
C GLY A 22 -0.95 -14.34 -0.99
N PHE A 23 -0.33 -13.73 -2.01
CA PHE A 23 0.55 -12.59 -1.84
C PHE A 23 -0.25 -11.41 -1.26
N LYS A 24 -0.02 -11.16 0.02
CA LYS A 24 -0.68 -10.14 0.84
C LYS A 24 0.36 -9.07 1.21
N PRO A 25 0.62 -8.08 0.33
CA PRO A 25 1.61 -7.04 0.61
C PRO A 25 1.16 -6.22 1.81
N VAL A 26 2.05 -5.98 2.78
CA VAL A 26 1.71 -5.21 4.00
C VAL A 26 1.69 -3.71 3.70
N ASP A 27 2.55 -3.27 2.79
CA ASP A 27 2.70 -1.89 2.36
C ASP A 27 3.09 -1.80 0.87
N CYS A 28 3.21 -0.57 0.35
CA CYS A 28 3.62 -0.33 -1.03
C CYS A 28 5.05 -0.80 -1.35
N SER A 29 5.95 -0.90 -0.36
CA SER A 29 7.30 -1.46 -0.58
C SER A 29 7.22 -2.93 -0.97
N ASP A 30 6.33 -3.70 -0.33
CA ASP A 30 6.09 -5.09 -0.71
C ASP A 30 5.47 -5.18 -2.10
N VAL A 31 4.54 -4.28 -2.44
CA VAL A 31 3.98 -4.15 -3.79
C VAL A 31 5.10 -3.93 -4.82
N TYR A 32 6.05 -3.03 -4.53
CA TYR A 32 7.20 -2.77 -5.39
C TYR A 32 8.11 -4.00 -5.56
N LYS A 33 8.44 -4.68 -4.46
CA LYS A 33 9.25 -5.91 -4.47
C LYS A 33 8.58 -7.06 -5.25
N SER A 34 7.24 -7.02 -5.38
CA SER A 34 6.49 -7.95 -6.23
C SER A 34 6.66 -7.68 -7.74
N GLY A 35 7.47 -6.68 -8.13
CA GLY A 35 7.71 -6.28 -9.52
C GLY A 35 6.74 -5.22 -10.05
N ARG A 36 5.87 -4.66 -9.21
CA ARG A 36 4.96 -3.56 -9.62
C ARG A 36 5.69 -2.23 -9.48
N ILE A 37 6.09 -1.66 -10.60
CA ILE A 37 6.94 -0.45 -10.66
C ILE A 37 6.19 0.83 -11.06
N LEU A 38 4.90 0.76 -11.34
CA LEU A 38 4.08 1.91 -11.73
C LEU A 38 3.35 2.50 -10.52
N SER A 39 3.32 3.82 -10.39
CA SER A 39 2.50 4.48 -9.37
C SER A 39 1.01 4.28 -9.66
N GLY A 40 0.21 4.08 -8.62
CA GLY A 40 -1.22 3.78 -8.78
C GLY A 40 -1.88 3.29 -7.51
N ILE A 41 -3.13 2.84 -7.63
CA ILE A 41 -3.91 2.33 -6.51
C ILE A 41 -3.68 0.83 -6.37
N TYR A 42 -3.33 0.40 -5.17
CA TYR A 42 -3.08 -1.00 -4.83
C TYR A 42 -3.82 -1.38 -3.55
N SER A 43 -4.10 -2.66 -3.41
CA SER A 43 -4.58 -3.24 -2.16
C SER A 43 -3.41 -3.75 -1.33
N ILE A 44 -3.37 -3.34 -0.06
CA ILE A 44 -2.41 -3.81 0.94
C ILE A 44 -3.16 -4.45 2.12
N TYR A 45 -2.48 -5.27 2.90
CA TYR A 45 -3.03 -6.07 3.98
C TYR A 45 -2.28 -5.79 5.30
N PRO A 46 -2.27 -4.54 5.80
CA PRO A 46 -1.51 -4.16 6.99
C PRO A 46 -1.99 -4.90 8.25
N ALA A 47 -3.26 -5.34 8.27
CA ALA A 47 -3.87 -6.09 9.36
C ALA A 47 -4.09 -7.59 9.02
N GLY A 48 -3.45 -8.10 7.96
CA GLY A 48 -3.49 -9.53 7.58
C GLY A 48 -4.58 -9.88 6.58
N ASP A 49 -5.85 -9.89 6.98
CA ASP A 49 -6.92 -10.46 6.13
C ASP A 49 -7.82 -9.41 5.47
N ILE A 50 -7.87 -8.20 6.02
CA ILE A 50 -8.72 -7.13 5.50
C ILE A 50 -7.89 -6.24 4.56
N PRO A 51 -8.21 -6.18 3.26
CA PRO A 51 -7.51 -5.32 2.33
C PRO A 51 -7.86 -3.85 2.58
N VAL A 52 -6.87 -2.99 2.42
CA VAL A 52 -6.99 -1.55 2.41
C VAL A 52 -6.47 -1.02 1.08
N TRP A 53 -7.26 -0.18 0.42
CA TRP A 53 -6.87 0.47 -0.83
C TRP A 53 -6.06 1.73 -0.55
N VAL A 54 -4.87 1.81 -1.15
CA VAL A 54 -3.94 2.93 -0.98
C VAL A 54 -3.38 3.35 -2.33
N TYR A 55 -2.98 4.61 -2.44
CA TYR A 55 -2.17 5.06 -3.55
C TYR A 55 -0.69 4.78 -3.23
N CYS A 56 -0.04 3.97 -4.05
CA CYS A 56 1.39 3.75 -4.01
C CYS A 56 2.09 4.66 -5.00
N GLU A 57 3.02 5.46 -4.50
CA GLU A 57 3.92 6.26 -5.33
C GLU A 57 5.25 5.50 -5.47
N MET A 58 5.49 4.94 -6.66
CA MET A 58 6.71 4.20 -6.95
C MET A 58 7.83 5.17 -7.26
N ILE A 59 8.99 4.98 -6.63
CA ILE A 59 10.16 5.82 -6.82
C ILE A 59 11.06 5.14 -7.85
N SER A 60 10.89 5.51 -9.11
CA SER A 60 11.76 5.07 -10.20
C SER A 60 12.73 6.19 -10.55
N GLY A 61 13.94 6.17 -9.97
CA GLY A 61 14.97 7.17 -10.30
C GLY A 61 15.89 7.59 -9.16
N GLY A 62 15.70 7.02 -7.97
CA GLY A 62 16.62 7.23 -6.86
C GLY A 62 17.92 6.41 -7.04
N LYS A 63 18.95 6.71 -6.24
CA LYS A 63 20.11 5.80 -6.12
C LYS A 63 19.58 4.45 -5.60
N TYR A 64 20.34 3.36 -5.75
CA TYR A 64 19.87 2.00 -5.41
C TYR A 64 19.23 1.85 -4.00
N GLU A 65 19.50 2.80 -3.09
CA GLU A 65 18.97 2.90 -1.72
C GLU A 65 17.61 3.64 -1.61
N ASP A 66 17.21 4.39 -2.64
CA ASP A 66 15.96 5.16 -2.76
C ASP A 66 14.94 4.48 -3.69
N ASN A 67 15.30 3.34 -4.32
CA ASN A 67 14.38 2.55 -5.14
C ASN A 67 13.36 1.85 -4.23
N GLY A 68 12.08 2.12 -4.46
CA GLY A 68 11.02 1.58 -3.62
C GLY A 68 9.67 2.20 -3.94
N ALA A 69 8.81 2.26 -2.92
CA ALA A 69 7.50 2.86 -3.04
C ALA A 69 7.01 3.44 -1.73
N TRP A 70 6.34 4.59 -1.83
CA TRP A 70 5.67 5.23 -0.72
C TRP A 70 4.21 4.80 -0.67
N THR A 71 3.75 4.48 0.54
CA THR A 71 2.31 4.34 0.81
C THR A 71 1.78 5.71 1.17
N VAL A 72 0.96 6.29 0.29
CA VAL A 72 0.37 7.60 0.56
C VAL A 72 -0.75 7.45 1.59
N ILE A 73 -0.67 8.21 2.69
CA ILE A 73 -1.71 8.16 3.75
C ILE A 73 -2.62 9.39 3.74
N GLN A 74 -2.20 10.46 3.07
CA GLN A 74 -2.96 11.68 2.87
C GLN A 74 -2.71 12.16 1.44
N ARG A 75 -3.77 12.51 0.71
CA ARG A 75 -3.66 13.07 -0.65
C ARG A 75 -4.55 14.30 -0.77
N ARG A 76 -3.97 15.41 -1.24
CA ARG A 76 -4.65 16.67 -1.57
C ARG A 76 -4.35 17.01 -3.02
N MET A 77 -5.35 17.49 -3.75
CA MET A 77 -5.23 17.82 -5.18
C MET A 77 -6.07 19.04 -5.57
N ASP A 78 -7.33 19.08 -5.16
CA ASP A 78 -8.32 20.05 -5.65
C ASP A 78 -9.19 20.66 -4.55
N GLY A 79 -9.05 20.21 -3.30
CA GLY A 79 -9.87 20.65 -2.18
C GLY A 79 -11.31 20.11 -2.18
N SER A 80 -11.61 19.07 -2.98
CA SER A 80 -12.93 18.45 -3.05
C SER A 80 -13.37 17.78 -1.74
N VAL A 81 -12.42 17.36 -0.90
CA VAL A 81 -12.72 16.70 0.37
C VAL A 81 -12.47 17.65 1.53
N ASN A 82 -13.48 17.81 2.41
CA ASN A 82 -13.32 18.57 3.64
C ASN A 82 -12.49 17.77 4.67
N PHE A 83 -11.34 18.32 5.06
CA PHE A 83 -10.44 17.78 6.10
C PHE A 83 -10.75 18.30 7.50
N TYR A 84 -11.60 19.32 7.66
CA TYR A 84 -12.08 19.75 8.97
C TYR A 84 -13.17 18.79 9.47
N ARG A 85 -12.74 17.71 10.10
CA ARG A 85 -13.58 16.59 10.55
C ARG A 85 -13.31 16.24 12.02
N PRO A 86 -14.30 15.67 12.73
CA PRO A 86 -14.10 15.19 14.09
C PRO A 86 -13.11 14.01 14.16
N TRP A 87 -12.55 13.81 15.34
CA TRP A 87 -11.48 12.83 15.59
C TRP A 87 -11.84 11.38 15.23
N ASP A 88 -13.11 11.00 15.38
CA ASP A 88 -13.60 9.67 15.04
C ASP A 88 -13.46 9.36 13.54
N GLN A 89 -13.58 10.37 12.67
CA GLN A 89 -13.39 10.22 11.23
C GLN A 89 -11.90 10.13 10.89
N TYR A 90 -11.05 10.90 11.56
CA TYR A 90 -9.59 10.79 11.42
C TYR A 90 -9.04 9.42 11.85
N LYS A 91 -9.68 8.76 12.82
CA LYS A 91 -9.34 7.38 13.18
C LYS A 91 -9.68 6.38 12.08
N ARG A 92 -10.87 6.51 11.47
CA ARG A 92 -11.40 5.57 10.47
C ARG A 92 -10.89 5.80 9.05
N GLY A 93 -10.45 7.02 8.72
CA GLY A 93 -10.20 7.42 7.34
C GLY A 93 -11.42 8.07 6.69
N PHE A 94 -11.20 8.90 5.67
CA PHE A 94 -12.25 9.55 4.87
C PHE A 94 -11.72 9.96 3.49
N GLY A 95 -12.63 10.22 2.54
CA GLY A 95 -12.31 10.61 1.17
C GLY A 95 -12.31 9.44 0.19
N ASN A 96 -11.75 9.64 -1.00
CA ASN A 96 -11.63 8.63 -2.06
C ASN A 96 -10.15 8.45 -2.46
N VAL A 97 -9.67 7.22 -2.49
CA VAL A 97 -8.29 6.86 -2.87
C VAL A 97 -7.93 7.31 -4.29
N GLU A 98 -8.91 7.37 -5.20
CA GLU A 98 -8.75 7.92 -6.55
C GLU A 98 -8.54 9.45 -6.54
N GLY A 99 -9.11 10.11 -5.55
CA GLY A 99 -9.12 11.56 -5.36
C GLY A 99 -8.30 11.99 -4.13
N GLU A 100 -8.90 12.89 -3.35
CA GLU A 100 -8.39 13.28 -2.03
C GLU A 100 -8.86 12.32 -0.95
N TYR A 101 -7.95 11.95 -0.04
CA TYR A 101 -8.30 11.08 1.08
C TYR A 101 -7.34 11.19 2.26
N TRP A 102 -7.80 10.66 3.38
CA TRP A 102 -7.06 10.34 4.58
C TRP A 102 -7.27 8.85 4.89
N LEU A 103 -6.18 8.09 4.98
CA LEU A 103 -6.24 6.63 5.15
C LEU A 103 -6.77 6.20 6.53
N GLY A 104 -6.55 7.01 7.58
CA GLY A 104 -6.87 6.66 8.96
C GLY A 104 -5.68 6.15 9.77
N LYS A 105 -5.82 6.05 11.10
CA LYS A 105 -4.74 5.71 12.05
C LYS A 105 -4.42 4.21 12.17
N ILE A 106 -4.97 3.35 11.31
CA ILE A 106 -4.98 1.89 11.53
C ILE A 106 -3.64 1.18 11.24
N SER A 107 -2.60 1.85 10.74
CA SER A 107 -1.29 1.21 10.56
C SER A 107 -0.14 2.21 10.71
N GLN A 108 0.39 2.33 11.94
CA GLN A 108 1.49 3.25 12.25
C GLN A 108 2.87 2.60 12.02
N ARG A 109 3.24 2.41 10.75
CA ARG A 109 4.64 2.36 10.27
C ARG A 109 4.70 2.89 8.83
N VAL A 110 4.23 4.12 8.59
CA VAL A 110 4.14 4.66 7.23
C VAL A 110 4.50 6.14 7.20
N CYS A 111 5.39 6.52 6.25
CA CYS A 111 5.79 7.89 5.96
C CYS A 111 4.67 8.68 5.27
N VAL A 112 4.49 9.94 5.64
CA VAL A 112 3.43 10.81 5.11
C VAL A 112 4.03 11.74 4.06
N CYS A 113 3.58 11.67 2.81
CA CYS A 113 3.78 12.74 1.83
C CYS A 113 2.60 13.71 1.93
N VAL A 114 2.81 14.85 2.60
CA VAL A 114 1.87 15.99 2.51
C VAL A 114 2.59 17.07 1.71
N ASP A 115 2.15 17.20 0.46
CA ASP A 115 2.48 18.25 -0.50
C ASP A 115 3.79 18.13 -1.30
N VAL A 116 3.72 18.70 -2.51
CA VAL A 116 4.60 18.64 -3.69
C VAL A 116 6.07 19.08 -3.42
N HIS A 117 6.43 19.35 -2.18
CA HIS A 117 7.81 19.51 -1.72
C HIS A 117 8.14 18.41 -0.71
N VAL A 118 8.99 17.49 -1.14
CA VAL A 118 9.55 16.37 -0.37
C VAL A 118 10.02 16.83 1.02
N GLN A 119 9.25 16.55 2.08
CA GLN A 119 9.74 16.66 3.45
C GLN A 119 9.21 15.50 4.30
N CYS A 120 9.98 14.42 4.31
CA CYS A 120 9.83 13.35 5.30
C CYS A 120 10.24 13.92 6.67
N LEU A 121 9.29 14.29 7.53
CA LEU A 121 9.54 14.60 8.93
C LEU A 121 8.94 13.49 9.80
N VAL A 122 9.77 12.49 10.10
CA VAL A 122 9.59 11.65 11.29
C VAL A 122 9.99 12.49 12.49
N GLU A 123 9.07 13.29 13.01
CA GLU A 123 9.06 13.73 14.41
C GLU A 123 7.71 14.38 14.71
N ARG A 124 6.92 13.77 15.61
CA ARG A 124 5.65 14.29 16.16
C ARG A 124 4.44 14.26 15.22
N VAL A 125 3.83 13.08 15.11
CA VAL A 125 2.43 12.85 14.69
C VAL A 125 1.39 13.59 15.58
N LEU A 126 1.80 14.52 16.45
CA LEU A 126 0.91 15.26 17.34
C LEU A 126 0.89 16.78 17.13
N HIS A 127 1.79 17.37 16.32
CA HIS A 127 1.91 18.83 16.24
C HIS A 127 1.56 19.49 14.90
N VAL A 128 1.16 18.73 13.86
CA VAL A 128 0.84 19.29 12.52
C VAL A 128 -0.56 18.88 12.03
N CYS A 129 -1.53 18.85 12.93
CA CYS A 129 -2.96 18.85 12.58
C CYS A 129 -3.72 19.78 13.54
N VAL A 130 -3.20 21.00 13.71
CA VAL A 130 -3.93 22.27 13.93
C VAL A 130 -3.16 23.34 13.17
#